data_AF-K1TX03-F1
#
_entry.id   AF-K1TX03-F1
#
_cell.length_a   1.000
_cell.length_b   1.000
_cell.length_c   1.000
_cell.angle_alpha   90.00
_cell.angle_beta   90.00
_cell.angle_gamma   90.00
#
_symmetry.space_group_name_H-M   'P 1'
#
loop_
_entity.id
_entity.type
_entity.pdbx_description
1 polymer ?
#
loop_
_entity_poly.entity_id
_entity_poly.type
_entity_poly.pdbx_seq_one_letter_code
_entity_poly.pdbx_strand_id
1 'polypeptide(L)'
;MNQPTERTRKIYRATWIGMVVNIALSLLKLAAGILGRSGAMIADAVHSISDLATDVIVLIFARISSKPEDAGHNYGHGKYETLASILISLTLIAVGGGILADSIRNIRLVLTGEIIGRPGAIALIAAAISIVAKEVLYRYTVRVGRQTDSPSVVANAWHHRSDALS
;
A
#
# COMPACT_ATOMS: atom_id res chain seq x y z
N MET A 1 32.64 6.12 6.99
CA MET A 1 31.32 6.09 6.31
C MET A 1 31.46 5.24 5.06
N ASN A 2 30.96 3.99 5.09
CA ASN A 2 31.09 3.08 3.96
C ASN A 2 30.13 3.52 2.84
N GLN A 3 30.68 3.79 1.66
CA GLN A 3 29.91 4.10 0.47
C GLN A 3 28.90 2.96 0.20
N PRO A 4 27.62 3.25 -0.08
CA PRO A 4 26.65 2.21 -0.40
C PRO A 4 27.11 1.47 -1.66
N THR A 5 27.25 0.14 -1.57
CA THR A 5 27.59 -0.72 -2.71
C THR A 5 26.58 -0.56 -3.84
N GLU A 6 27.00 -0.77 -5.08
CA GLU A 6 26.15 -0.76 -6.30
C GLU A 6 24.82 -1.51 -6.10
N ARG A 7 24.89 -2.65 -5.40
CA ARG A 7 23.73 -3.46 -4.96
C ARG A 7 22.75 -2.67 -4.12
N THR A 8 23.22 -2.03 -3.06
CA THR A 8 22.41 -1.22 -2.13
C THR A 8 21.74 -0.06 -2.86
N ARG A 9 22.43 0.59 -3.79
CA ARG A 9 21.88 1.68 -4.59
C ARG A 9 20.73 1.22 -5.50
N LYS A 10 20.84 0.03 -6.11
CA LYS A 10 19.75 -0.57 -6.92
C LYS A 10 18.53 -0.93 -6.08
N ILE A 11 18.73 -1.46 -4.88
CA ILE A 11 17.66 -1.79 -3.93
C ILE A 11 16.89 -0.53 -3.53
N TYR A 12 17.58 0.50 -3.02
CA TYR A 12 16.94 1.77 -2.63
C TYR A 12 16.21 2.43 -3.79
N ARG A 13 16.77 2.39 -5.00
CA ARG A 13 16.13 2.97 -6.18
C ARG A 13 14.84 2.23 -6.55
N ALA A 14 14.83 0.90 -6.49
CA ALA A 14 13.62 0.12 -6.76
C ALA A 14 12.52 0.35 -5.71
N THR A 15 12.89 0.36 -4.42
CA THR A 15 11.95 0.68 -3.34
C THR A 15 11.39 2.09 -3.46
N TRP A 16 12.23 3.08 -3.79
CA TRP A 16 11.78 4.47 -3.96
C TRP A 16 10.85 4.63 -5.17
N ILE A 17 11.18 3.99 -6.30
CA ILE A 17 10.30 3.99 -7.48
C ILE A 17 8.96 3.34 -7.13
N GLY A 18 8.95 2.20 -6.43
CA GLY A 18 7.72 1.54 -5.99
C GLY A 18 6.85 2.42 -5.10
N MET A 19 7.46 3.10 -4.12
CA MET A 19 6.76 4.02 -3.22
C MET A 19 6.13 5.20 -3.98
N VAL A 20 6.89 5.84 -4.88
CA VAL A 20 6.39 6.96 -5.69
C VAL A 20 5.25 6.52 -6.61
N VAL A 21 5.37 5.35 -7.24
CA VAL A 21 4.32 4.79 -8.11
C VAL A 21 3.06 4.48 -7.30
N ASN A 22 3.18 3.87 -6.12
CA ASN A 22 2.01 3.60 -5.27
C ASN A 22 1.31 4.90 -4.84
N ILE A 23 2.06 5.93 -4.41
CA ILE A 23 1.47 7.24 -4.06
C ILE A 23 0.75 7.86 -5.26
N ALA A 24 1.38 7.84 -6.44
CA ALA A 24 0.79 8.38 -7.66
C ALA A 24 -0.50 7.62 -8.06
N LEU A 25 -0.49 6.29 -7.95
CA LEU A 25 -1.66 5.46 -8.24
C LEU A 25 -2.79 5.72 -7.25
N SER A 26 -2.51 5.83 -5.95
CA SER A 26 -3.51 6.15 -4.92
C SER A 26 -4.19 7.49 -5.20
N LEU A 27 -3.42 8.52 -5.57
CA LEU A 27 -3.97 9.83 -5.95
C LEU A 27 -4.80 9.76 -7.24
N LEU A 28 -4.34 8.99 -8.24
CA LEU A 28 -5.07 8.79 -9.49
C LEU A 28 -6.40 8.08 -9.24
N LYS A 29 -6.43 7.00 -8.45
CA LYS A 29 -7.65 6.29 -8.05
C LYS A 29 -8.62 7.23 -7.34
N LEU A 30 -8.13 8.06 -6.40
CA LEU A 30 -8.97 9.01 -5.68
C LEU A 30 -9.58 10.05 -6.63
N ALA A 31 -8.76 10.63 -7.51
CA ALA A 31 -9.23 11.59 -8.52
C ALA A 31 -10.23 10.95 -9.48
N ALA A 32 -9.95 9.74 -9.97
CA ALA A 32 -10.86 8.99 -10.83
C ALA A 32 -12.16 8.59 -10.12
N GLY A 33 -12.12 8.31 -8.82
CA GLY A 33 -13.29 8.04 -7.99
C GLY A 33 -14.18 9.27 -7.83
N ILE A 34 -13.59 10.44 -7.57
CA ILE A 34 -14.32 11.71 -7.45
C ILE A 34 -14.89 12.14 -8.81
N LEU A 35 -14.06 12.18 -9.85
CA LEU A 35 -14.45 12.60 -11.21
C LEU A 35 -15.43 11.60 -11.86
N GLY A 36 -15.23 10.31 -11.63
CA GLY A 36 -16.07 9.22 -12.12
C GLY A 36 -17.30 8.93 -11.23
N ARG A 37 -17.50 9.68 -10.14
CA ARG A 37 -18.56 9.50 -9.14
C ARG A 37 -18.73 8.05 -8.69
N SER A 38 -17.60 7.35 -8.49
CA SER A 38 -17.58 5.92 -8.18
C SER A 38 -17.17 5.68 -6.74
N GLY A 39 -18.14 5.30 -5.90
CA GLY A 39 -17.87 4.90 -4.51
C GLY A 39 -16.89 3.74 -4.41
N ALA A 40 -16.97 2.77 -5.33
CA ALA A 40 -16.05 1.63 -5.38
C ALA A 40 -14.60 2.05 -5.63
N MET A 41 -14.35 2.99 -6.56
CA MET A 41 -13.02 3.51 -6.83
C MET A 41 -12.49 4.39 -5.68
N ILE A 42 -13.38 5.13 -5.01
CA ILE A 42 -13.02 5.88 -3.80
C ILE A 42 -12.62 4.91 -2.67
N ALA A 43 -13.36 3.82 -2.48
CA ALA A 43 -13.05 2.81 -1.48
C ALA A 43 -11.67 2.16 -1.74
N ASP A 44 -11.38 1.80 -3.00
CA ASP A 44 -10.07 1.27 -3.40
C ASP A 44 -8.94 2.30 -3.25
N ALA A 45 -9.21 3.58 -3.52
CA ALA A 45 -8.25 4.66 -3.26
C ALA A 45 -7.95 4.82 -1.77
N VAL A 46 -8.98 4.81 -0.92
CA VAL A 46 -8.82 4.87 0.55
C VAL A 46 -8.03 3.67 1.05
N HIS A 47 -8.30 2.47 0.53
CA HIS A 47 -7.54 1.28 0.86
C HIS A 47 -6.04 1.44 0.53
N SER A 48 -5.71 1.85 -0.70
CA SER A 48 -4.31 2.06 -1.11
C SER A 48 -3.62 3.20 -0.32
N ILE A 49 -4.36 4.19 0.19
CA ILE A 49 -3.82 5.24 1.07
C ILE A 49 -3.56 4.70 2.48
N SER A 50 -4.45 3.87 3.01
CA SER A 50 -4.26 3.21 4.31
C SER A 50 -3.06 2.29 4.34
N ASP A 51 -2.79 1.57 3.25
CA ASP A 51 -1.61 0.72 3.14
C ASP A 51 -0.32 1.55 3.09
N LEU A 52 -0.32 2.67 2.34
CA LEU A 52 0.81 3.62 2.36
C LEU A 52 1.08 4.19 3.76
N ALA A 53 0.03 4.50 4.53
CA ALA A 53 0.20 4.98 5.91
C ALA A 53 0.79 3.89 6.81
N THR A 54 0.33 2.65 6.66
CA THR A 54 0.88 1.46 7.32
C THR A 54 2.36 1.26 6.99
N ASP A 55 2.76 1.37 5.72
CA ASP A 55 4.15 1.23 5.28
C ASP A 55 5.06 2.28 5.94
N VAL A 56 4.59 3.52 6.08
CA VAL A 56 5.32 4.59 6.76
C VAL A 56 5.49 4.28 8.24
N ILE A 57 4.44 3.78 8.91
CA ILE A 57 4.52 3.34 10.30
C ILE A 57 5.57 2.23 10.42
N VAL A 58 5.52 1.19 9.57
CA VAL A 58 6.52 0.11 9.56
C VAL A 58 7.93 0.68 9.39
N LEU A 59 8.16 1.59 8.45
CA LEU A 59 9.48 2.16 8.19
C LEU A 59 10.03 2.93 9.40
N ILE A 60 9.20 3.75 10.05
CA ILE A 60 9.58 4.52 11.24
C ILE A 60 9.90 3.57 12.39
N PHE A 61 9.00 2.62 12.67
CA PHE A 61 9.17 1.70 13.80
C PHE A 61 10.29 0.69 13.58
N ALA A 62 10.54 0.23 12.35
CA ALA A 62 11.71 -0.60 12.03
C ALA A 62 13.02 0.16 12.30
N ARG A 63 13.06 1.46 11.96
CA ARG A 63 14.23 2.31 12.24
C ARG A 63 14.43 2.57 13.74
N ILE A 64 13.34 2.72 14.49
CA ILE A 64 13.40 2.85 15.96
C ILE A 64 13.81 1.51 16.60
N SER A 65 13.21 0.40 16.16
CA SER A 65 13.47 -0.96 16.65
C SER A 65 14.92 -1.40 16.43
N SER A 66 15.53 -0.97 15.33
CA SER A 66 16.93 -1.25 15.00
C SER A 66 17.95 -0.45 15.82
N LYS A 67 17.53 0.43 16.73
CA LYS A 67 18.47 1.16 17.60
C LYS A 67 19.06 0.20 18.65
N PRO A 68 20.39 0.26 18.86
CA PRO A 68 21.03 -0.48 19.93
C PRO A 68 20.53 -0.02 21.30
N GLU A 69 20.89 -0.79 22.30
CA GLU A 69 20.62 -0.57 23.72
C GLU A 69 21.02 0.86 24.13
N ASP A 70 20.16 1.54 24.90
CA ASP A 70 20.47 2.86 25.48
C ASP A 70 20.13 2.90 26.97
N ALA A 71 20.55 3.96 27.66
CA ALA A 71 20.35 4.12 29.10
C ALA A 71 18.87 4.14 29.53
N GLY A 72 17.93 4.38 28.59
CA GLY A 72 16.50 4.29 28.83
C GLY A 72 15.91 2.91 28.53
N HIS A 73 16.59 2.10 27.72
CA HIS A 73 16.13 0.79 27.24
C HIS A 73 17.26 -0.25 27.28
N ASN A 74 17.50 -0.78 28.49
CA ASN A 74 18.50 -1.84 28.75
C ASN A 74 18.27 -3.16 27.98
N TYR A 75 17.09 -3.35 27.37
CA TYR A 75 16.76 -4.52 26.54
C TYR A 75 16.69 -4.18 25.04
N GLY A 76 17.12 -2.97 24.65
CA GLY A 76 17.01 -2.46 23.29
C GLY A 76 15.57 -2.06 22.89
N HIS A 77 15.42 -1.70 21.62
CA HIS A 77 14.19 -1.13 21.07
C HIS A 77 13.31 -2.16 20.33
N GLY A 78 13.57 -3.47 20.46
CA GLY A 78 12.82 -4.50 19.73
C GLY A 78 11.29 -4.46 19.93
N LYS A 79 10.82 -4.06 21.12
CA LYS A 79 9.38 -3.97 21.45
C LYS A 79 8.60 -2.96 20.61
N TYR A 80 9.29 -2.00 19.98
CA TYR A 80 8.66 -1.03 19.09
C TYR A 80 8.08 -1.69 17.83
N GLU A 81 8.64 -2.81 17.38
CA GLU A 81 8.08 -3.59 16.26
C GLU A 81 6.71 -4.22 16.60
N THR A 82 6.54 -4.66 17.85
CA THR A 82 5.25 -5.15 18.36
C THR A 82 4.22 -4.01 18.43
N LEU A 83 4.63 -2.81 18.86
CA LEU A 83 3.76 -1.63 18.86
C LEU A 83 3.33 -1.24 17.44
N ALA A 84 4.24 -1.31 16.45
CA ALA A 84 3.91 -1.09 15.05
C ALA A 84 2.84 -2.08 14.58
N SER A 85 3.00 -3.37 14.89
CA SER A 85 2.06 -4.43 14.52
C SER A 85 0.66 -4.19 15.11
N ILE A 86 0.57 -3.71 16.35
CA ILE A 86 -0.70 -3.35 17.00
C ILE A 86 -1.37 -2.17 16.29
N LEU A 87 -0.62 -1.10 15.97
CA LEU A 87 -1.17 0.06 15.26
C LEU A 87 -1.69 -0.30 13.86
N ILE A 88 -0.95 -1.15 13.15
CA ILE A 88 -1.33 -1.63 11.82
C ILE A 88 -2.61 -2.44 11.88
N SER A 89 -2.70 -3.40 12.81
CA SER A 89 -3.90 -4.22 12.98
C SER A 89 -5.14 -3.40 13.36
N LEU A 90 -5.01 -2.39 14.22
CA LEU A 90 -6.11 -1.45 14.51
C LEU A 90 -6.54 -0.66 13.26
N THR A 91 -5.58 -0.22 12.46
CA THR A 91 -5.86 0.50 11.20
C THR A 91 -6.62 -0.39 10.22
N LEU A 92 -6.19 -1.64 10.05
CA LEU A 92 -6.87 -2.62 9.19
C LEU A 92 -8.31 -2.89 9.64
N ILE A 93 -8.55 -3.00 10.95
CA ILE A 93 -9.91 -3.17 11.49
C ILE A 93 -10.78 -1.95 11.16
N ALA A 94 -10.26 -0.73 11.33
CA ALA A 94 -10.99 0.49 11.04
C ALA A 94 -11.35 0.61 9.55
N VAL A 95 -10.39 0.34 8.66
CA VAL A 95 -10.58 0.39 7.21
C VAL A 95 -11.54 -0.69 6.75
N GLY A 96 -11.36 -1.93 7.21
CA GLY A 96 -12.25 -3.05 6.90
C GLY A 96 -13.69 -2.79 7.37
N GLY A 97 -13.85 -2.22 8.58
CA GLY A 97 -15.15 -1.78 9.10
C GLY A 97 -15.80 -0.68 8.26
N GLY A 98 -15.01 0.28 7.77
CA GLY A 98 -15.46 1.33 6.85
C GLY A 98 -15.96 0.77 5.52
N ILE A 99 -15.21 -0.14 4.91
CA ILE A 99 -15.59 -0.83 3.67
C ILE A 99 -16.87 -1.65 3.87
N LEU A 100 -16.98 -2.36 5.00
CA LEU A 100 -18.17 -3.14 5.34
C LEU A 100 -19.40 -2.23 5.46
N ALA A 101 -19.29 -1.12 6.18
CA ALA A 101 -20.39 -0.18 6.36
C ALA A 101 -20.83 0.46 5.03
N ASP A 102 -19.88 0.85 4.17
CA ASP A 102 -20.17 1.40 2.85
C ASP A 102 -20.83 0.35 1.95
N SER A 103 -20.34 -0.89 1.98
CA SER A 103 -20.91 -2.02 1.25
C SER A 103 -22.36 -2.31 1.68
N ILE A 104 -22.63 -2.33 2.99
CA ILE A 104 -23.99 -2.52 3.53
C ILE A 104 -24.90 -1.37 3.09
N ARG A 105 -24.41 -0.12 3.13
CA ARG A 105 -25.15 1.05 2.68
C ARG A 105 -25.49 0.94 1.18
N ASN A 106 -24.51 0.59 0.35
CA ASN A 106 -24.70 0.42 -1.09
C ASN A 106 -25.71 -0.70 -1.40
N ILE A 107 -25.63 -1.84 -0.69
CA ILE A 107 -26.60 -2.94 -0.82
C ILE A 107 -28.01 -2.48 -0.43
N ARG A 108 -28.17 -1.74 0.66
CA ARG A 108 -29.47 -1.20 1.08
C ARG A 108 -30.05 -0.25 0.05
N LEU A 109 -29.24 0.64 -0.53
CA LEU A 109 -29.66 1.59 -1.56
C LEU A 109 -30.20 0.88 -2.82
N VAL A 110 -29.55 -0.22 -3.24
CA VAL A 110 -30.05 -1.09 -4.34
C VAL A 110 -31.38 -1.72 -4.00
N LEU A 111 -31.50 -2.27 -2.79
CA LEU A 111 -32.72 -2.96 -2.34
C LEU A 111 -33.91 -2.00 -2.22
N THR A 112 -33.68 -0.71 -1.95
CA THR A 112 -34.72 0.33 -1.92
C THR A 112 -35.09 0.89 -3.30
N GLY A 113 -34.52 0.37 -4.39
CA GLY A 113 -34.85 0.75 -5.75
C GLY A 113 -34.15 2.01 -6.28
N GLU A 114 -33.15 2.53 -5.55
CA GLU A 114 -32.31 3.60 -6.07
C GLU A 114 -31.28 3.04 -7.06
N ILE A 115 -31.15 3.73 -8.20
CA ILE A 115 -30.16 3.39 -9.22
C ILE A 115 -28.80 3.83 -8.68
N ILE A 116 -27.97 2.90 -8.22
CA ILE A 116 -26.56 3.24 -7.97
C ILE A 116 -25.98 3.70 -9.30
N GLY A 117 -25.36 4.88 -9.32
CA GLY A 117 -24.64 5.36 -10.48
C GLY A 117 -23.66 4.28 -10.94
N ARG A 118 -23.88 3.71 -12.13
CA ARG A 118 -22.95 2.76 -12.73
C ARG A 118 -21.55 3.38 -12.66
N PRO A 119 -20.52 2.68 -12.16
CA PRO A 119 -19.17 3.19 -12.20
C PRO A 119 -18.88 3.64 -13.64
N GLY A 120 -18.66 4.95 -13.82
CA GLY A 120 -18.49 5.52 -15.15
C GLY A 120 -17.30 4.86 -15.86
N ALA A 121 -17.28 4.90 -17.20
CA ALA A 121 -16.18 4.34 -18.00
C ALA A 121 -14.78 4.79 -17.51
N ILE A 122 -14.70 5.97 -16.89
CA ILE A 122 -13.51 6.54 -16.24
C ILE A 122 -12.99 5.65 -15.10
N ALA A 123 -13.87 5.10 -14.25
CA ALA A 123 -13.47 4.21 -13.17
C ALA A 123 -12.94 2.86 -13.70
N LEU A 124 -13.56 2.31 -14.75
CA LEU A 124 -13.08 1.10 -15.42
C LEU A 124 -11.70 1.30 -16.05
N ILE A 125 -11.48 2.42 -16.73
CA ILE A 125 -10.18 2.77 -17.34
C ILE A 125 -9.12 2.98 -16.25
N ALA A 126 -9.46 3.68 -15.16
CA ALA A 126 -8.54 3.88 -14.04
C ALA A 126 -8.16 2.56 -13.35
N ALA A 127 -9.11 1.64 -13.18
CA ALA A 127 -8.85 0.30 -12.66
C ALA A 127 -7.91 -0.48 -13.59
N ALA A 128 -8.18 -0.47 -14.89
CA ALA A 128 -7.31 -1.12 -15.88
C ALA A 128 -5.89 -0.54 -15.89
N ILE A 129 -5.75 0.79 -15.82
CA ILE A 129 -4.45 1.47 -15.71
C ILE A 129 -3.74 1.06 -14.41
N SER A 130 -4.45 0.99 -13.29
CA SER A 130 -3.88 0.56 -12.00
C SER A 130 -3.35 -0.88 -12.06
N ILE A 131 -4.13 -1.80 -12.64
CA ILE A 131 -3.71 -3.21 -12.81
C ILE A 131 -2.45 -3.29 -13.66
N VAL A 132 -2.42 -2.60 -14.80
CA VAL A 132 -1.26 -2.59 -15.70
C VAL A 132 -0.04 -1.97 -15.02
N ALA A 133 -0.21 -0.84 -14.31
CA ALA A 133 0.88 -0.17 -13.62
C ALA A 133 1.46 -1.05 -12.49
N LYS A 134 0.62 -1.71 -11.69
CA LYS A 134 1.08 -2.61 -10.62
C LYS A 134 1.74 -3.88 -11.18
N GLU A 135 1.27 -4.44 -12.29
CA GLU A 135 1.93 -5.57 -12.96
C GLU A 135 3.29 -5.18 -13.55
N VAL A 136 3.41 -3.99 -14.15
CA VAL A 136 4.71 -3.45 -14.61
C VAL A 136 5.66 -3.25 -13.43
N LEU A 137 5.16 -2.70 -12.32
CA LEU A 137 5.95 -2.50 -11.10
C LEU A 137 6.41 -3.84 -10.52
N TYR A 138 5.53 -4.84 -10.45
CA TYR A 138 5.89 -6.21 -10.05
C TYR A 138 7.04 -6.76 -10.89
N ARG A 139 6.93 -6.70 -12.22
CA ARG A 139 7.96 -7.22 -13.14
C ARG A 139 9.29 -6.50 -13.00
N TYR A 140 9.26 -5.19 -12.75
CA TYR A 140 10.46 -4.41 -12.50
C TYR A 140 11.11 -4.79 -11.16
N THR A 141 10.34 -4.78 -10.07
CA THR A 141 10.83 -5.05 -8.72
C THR A 141 11.31 -6.49 -8.57
N VAL A 142 10.66 -7.47 -9.19
CA VAL A 142 11.10 -8.88 -9.15
C VAL A 142 12.41 -9.09 -9.93
N ARG A 143 12.60 -8.39 -11.06
CA ARG A 143 13.87 -8.42 -11.79
C ARG A 143 15.01 -7.85 -10.96
N VAL A 144 14.80 -6.70 -10.32
CA VAL A 144 15.81 -6.08 -9.46
C VAL A 144 16.11 -6.96 -8.24
N GLY A 145 15.08 -7.54 -7.61
CA GLY A 145 15.24 -8.45 -6.48
C GLY A 145 16.06 -9.69 -6.81
N ARG A 146 15.85 -10.29 -8.00
CA ARG A 146 16.65 -11.42 -8.48
C ARG A 146 18.08 -11.03 -8.87
N GLN A 147 18.28 -9.86 -9.48
CA GLN A 147 19.63 -9.37 -9.84
C GLN A 147 20.49 -8.98 -8.64
N THR A 148 19.85 -8.59 -7.53
CA THR A 148 20.53 -8.18 -6.30
C THR A 148 20.56 -9.27 -5.23
N ASP A 149 20.04 -10.46 -5.55
CA ASP A 149 19.90 -11.60 -4.63
C ASP A 149 19.35 -11.14 -3.26
N SER A 150 18.24 -10.38 -3.31
CA SER A 150 17.62 -9.77 -2.14
C SER A 150 16.23 -10.37 -1.91
N PRO A 151 16.09 -11.26 -0.93
CA PRO A 151 14.79 -11.85 -0.57
C PRO A 151 13.74 -10.79 -0.22
N SER A 152 14.15 -9.71 0.46
CA SER A 152 13.27 -8.60 0.86
C SER A 152 12.70 -7.83 -0.34
N VAL A 153 13.50 -7.60 -1.39
CA VAL A 153 13.01 -6.92 -2.62
C VAL A 153 12.08 -7.82 -3.42
N VAL A 154 12.35 -9.13 -3.44
CA VAL A 154 11.44 -10.11 -4.07
C VAL A 154 10.11 -10.19 -3.30
N ALA A 155 10.15 -10.18 -1.97
CA ALA A 155 8.94 -10.14 -1.14
C ALA A 155 8.11 -8.87 -1.41
N ASN A 156 8.76 -7.71 -1.51
CA ASN A 156 8.09 -6.46 -1.86
C ASN A 156 7.47 -6.50 -3.27
N ALA A 157 8.10 -7.17 -4.23
CA ALA A 157 7.49 -7.40 -5.54
C ALA A 157 6.19 -8.19 -5.41
N TRP A 158 6.19 -9.29 -4.66
CA TRP A 158 4.97 -10.09 -4.44
C TRP A 158 3.87 -9.30 -3.75
N HIS A 159 4.22 -8.39 -2.83
CA HIS A 159 3.27 -7.47 -2.22
C HIS A 159 2.57 -6.61 -3.30
N HIS A 160 3.33 -5.95 -4.19
CA HIS A 160 2.75 -5.20 -5.32
C HIS A 160 1.83 -6.02 -6.23
N ARG A 161 2.05 -7.33 -6.33
CA ARG A 161 1.20 -8.23 -7.12
C ARG A 161 -0.11 -8.58 -6.40
N SER A 162 -0.07 -8.81 -5.10
CA SER A 162 -1.29 -9.00 -4.28
C SER A 162 -2.18 -7.77 -4.40
N ASP A 163 -1.56 -6.60 -4.31
CA ASP A 163 -2.11 -5.28 -4.48
C ASP A 163 -2.71 -4.99 -5.86
N ALA A 164 -2.28 -5.71 -6.90
CA ALA A 164 -2.82 -5.61 -8.25
C ALA A 164 -4.10 -6.44 -8.44
N LEU A 165 -4.31 -7.43 -7.57
CA LEU A 165 -5.41 -8.38 -7.64
C LEU A 165 -6.55 -8.03 -6.67
N SER A 166 -6.26 -7.24 -5.63
CA SER A 166 -7.27 -6.63 -4.74
C SER A 166 -7.90 -5.40 -5.37
#